data_AF-A0A954Z2N8-F1
#
_entry.id   AF-A0A954Z2N8-F1
#
_cell.length_a   1.000
_cell.length_b   1.000
_cell.length_c   1.000
_cell.angle_alpha   90.00
_cell.angle_beta   90.00
_cell.angle_gamma   90.00
#
_symmetry.space_group_name_H-M   'P 1'
#
loop_
_entity.id
_entity.type
_entity.pdbx_description
1 polymer ?
#
loop_
_entity_poly.entity_id
_entity_poly.type
_entity_poly.pdbx_seq_one_letter_code
_entity_poly.pdbx_strand_id
1 'polypeptide(L)'
;MPSSKLVRYLAMLSIVATCVATDAFRPIATARADAFVNAGPDDDADAGDDADASADDDEKSDASKEKKSPIKRLIEIRIDPFLVAARQLNVPLPGRVSTTQDLLDRFDKLAEDDEVGGILLDLDGVGLSTPDIEEIQRAIAKFRKSGKSVRSFLNSADPNGYLIAAGTDEIAMAPCGMIALPGMGRVFPFMRGMYQMQGIEFEVITAGAFKYPGYNTSREPNKYFIEEFEEIMDSLFDDYVKTIADGRGLTEAETKKIIDLALFQPEDAKNRKLVDVIAYYDDYRERILRREKFKKSDDDGSALARITSIQDLLTQITKEMKKAQDKYKEVGPKIAILHARGPIVDMNLGSGLSSSLIMRDAMVKTLEEIRKNKTIRAVVLHIDSPGGAPVEAERISTAINGLKAKHRKEVVAVINNLG
;
A
#
# COMPACT_ATOMS: atom_id res chain seq x y z
N MET A 1 -32.33 9.84 38.69
CA MET A 1 -32.62 8.54 38.08
C MET A 1 -33.92 8.62 37.28
N PRO A 2 -33.81 8.76 35.96
CA PRO A 2 -34.47 7.89 34.99
C PRO A 2 -33.42 7.39 33.96
N SER A 3 -33.52 6.30 33.21
CA SER A 3 -34.59 5.33 33.01
C SER A 3 -33.96 4.02 32.47
N SER A 4 -34.34 2.91 33.07
CA SER A 4 -34.03 1.53 32.67
C SER A 4 -34.66 1.09 31.32
N LYS A 5 -35.17 2.04 30.53
CA LYS A 5 -35.83 1.79 29.24
C LYS A 5 -34.84 1.80 28.06
N LEU A 6 -33.76 2.58 28.13
CA LEU A 6 -32.74 2.61 27.08
C LEU A 6 -31.93 1.31 27.00
N VAL A 7 -31.63 0.70 28.16
CA VAL A 7 -30.88 -0.57 28.26
C VAL A 7 -31.69 -1.76 27.72
N ARG A 8 -33.03 -1.72 27.82
CA ARG A 8 -33.89 -2.77 27.25
C ARG A 8 -34.05 -2.66 25.72
N TYR A 9 -33.89 -1.47 25.14
CA TYR A 9 -33.98 -1.28 23.69
C TYR A 9 -32.73 -1.77 22.96
N LEU A 10 -31.54 -1.57 23.56
CA LEU A 10 -30.26 -2.08 23.03
C LEU A 10 -30.14 -3.62 23.10
N ALA A 11 -30.76 -4.25 24.11
CA ALA A 11 -30.78 -5.71 24.24
C ALA A 11 -31.69 -6.40 23.19
N MET A 12 -32.82 -5.77 22.77
CA MET A 12 -33.68 -6.33 21.72
C MET A 12 -33.05 -6.25 20.32
N LEU A 13 -32.28 -5.21 20.02
CA LEU A 13 -31.60 -5.06 18.73
C LEU A 13 -30.50 -6.11 18.51
N SER A 14 -29.84 -6.59 19.57
CA SER A 14 -28.87 -7.69 19.47
C SER A 14 -29.52 -9.06 19.21
N ILE A 15 -30.77 -9.28 19.63
CA ILE A 15 -31.47 -10.55 19.42
C ILE A 15 -32.00 -10.66 17.98
N VAL A 16 -32.48 -9.56 17.38
CA VAL A 16 -32.97 -9.57 15.99
C VAL A 16 -31.82 -9.73 14.98
N ALA A 17 -30.64 -9.16 15.26
CA ALA A 17 -29.46 -9.33 14.41
C ALA A 17 -28.92 -10.78 14.41
N THR A 18 -29.22 -11.56 15.47
CA THR A 18 -28.76 -12.95 15.60
C THR A 18 -29.69 -13.94 14.86
N CYS A 19 -30.96 -13.61 14.64
CA CYS A 19 -31.90 -14.51 13.95
C CYS A 19 -31.82 -14.46 12.41
N VAL A 20 -31.27 -13.39 11.80
CA VAL A 20 -31.15 -13.28 10.34
C VAL A 20 -29.93 -14.04 9.80
N ALA A 21 -28.94 -14.34 10.65
CA ALA A 21 -27.71 -15.03 10.24
C ALA A 21 -27.83 -16.58 10.19
N THR A 22 -28.95 -17.16 10.64
CA THR A 22 -29.09 -18.62 10.81
C THR A 22 -29.87 -19.36 9.71
N ASP A 23 -30.50 -18.66 8.75
CA ASP A 23 -31.37 -19.30 7.74
C ASP A 23 -30.75 -19.52 6.34
N ALA A 24 -29.47 -19.22 6.13
CA ALA A 24 -28.84 -19.33 4.80
C ALA A 24 -28.10 -20.66 4.52
N PHE A 25 -28.19 -21.67 5.40
CA PHE A 25 -27.52 -22.97 5.20
C PHE A 25 -28.48 -24.16 5.37
N ARG A 26 -29.08 -24.61 4.27
CA ARG A 26 -29.50 -26.01 4.08
C ARG A 26 -29.22 -26.46 2.64
N PRO A 27 -28.57 -27.63 2.42
CA PRO A 27 -28.37 -28.20 1.09
C PRO A 27 -29.36 -29.35 0.80
N ILE A 28 -29.37 -29.79 -0.47
CA ILE A 28 -29.90 -31.07 -1.03
C ILE A 28 -31.40 -30.96 -1.47
N ALA A 29 -31.88 -31.41 -2.64
CA ALA A 29 -31.43 -32.37 -3.65
C ALA A 29 -32.15 -32.16 -5.01
N THR A 30 -31.43 -32.48 -6.10
CA THR A 30 -31.82 -33.18 -7.33
C THR A 30 -33.26 -33.12 -7.87
N ALA A 31 -33.40 -32.71 -9.13
CA ALA A 31 -34.23 -33.40 -10.12
C ALA A 31 -33.65 -33.22 -11.54
N ARG A 32 -33.39 -34.35 -12.20
CA ARG A 32 -33.10 -34.51 -13.65
C ARG A 32 -34.42 -34.47 -14.44
N ALA A 33 -34.36 -33.97 -15.68
CA ALA A 33 -34.98 -34.51 -16.90
C ALA A 33 -34.66 -33.51 -18.03
N ASP A 34 -33.75 -33.84 -18.93
CA ASP A 34 -33.99 -34.44 -20.26
C ASP A 34 -33.86 -33.32 -21.31
N ALA A 35 -32.74 -33.34 -22.05
CA ALA A 35 -32.65 -33.91 -23.39
C ALA A 35 -33.18 -32.93 -24.45
N PHE A 36 -32.29 -32.41 -25.30
CA PHE A 36 -32.40 -32.59 -26.74
C PHE A 36 -31.04 -32.32 -27.39
N VAL A 37 -30.50 -33.39 -27.95
CA VAL A 37 -29.46 -33.41 -28.97
C VAL A 37 -30.13 -33.05 -30.29
N ASN A 38 -29.52 -32.19 -31.09
CA ASN A 38 -29.31 -32.51 -32.51
C ASN A 38 -28.24 -31.63 -33.14
N ALA A 39 -27.16 -32.31 -33.53
CA ALA A 39 -26.35 -31.93 -34.67
C ALA A 39 -27.12 -32.26 -35.95
N GLY A 40 -26.87 -31.51 -37.02
CA GLY A 40 -27.29 -31.88 -38.37
C GLY A 40 -26.97 -30.78 -39.38
N PRO A 41 -26.68 -31.15 -40.63
CA PRO A 41 -25.50 -30.67 -41.35
C PRO A 41 -25.85 -30.00 -42.69
N ASP A 42 -24.80 -29.63 -43.44
CA ASP A 42 -24.78 -29.56 -44.92
C ASP A 42 -25.66 -28.43 -45.54
N ASP A 43 -25.36 -27.78 -46.65
CA ASP A 43 -24.46 -28.01 -47.78
C ASP A 43 -24.46 -26.73 -48.64
N ASP A 44 -23.40 -26.57 -49.46
CA ASP A 44 -23.43 -26.02 -50.83
C ASP A 44 -23.81 -24.54 -51.09
N ALA A 45 -23.29 -23.85 -52.09
CA ALA A 45 -22.23 -24.06 -53.09
C ALA A 45 -22.12 -22.74 -53.90
N ASP A 46 -21.09 -22.71 -54.74
CA ASP A 46 -20.87 -21.85 -55.93
C ASP A 46 -20.49 -20.38 -55.71
N ALA A 47 -19.32 -19.89 -56.14
CA ALA A 47 -18.54 -20.02 -57.40
C ALA A 47 -18.74 -18.81 -58.33
N GLY A 48 -17.67 -18.47 -59.06
CA GLY A 48 -17.60 -17.38 -60.04
C GLY A 48 -16.70 -16.25 -59.54
N ASP A 49 -15.37 -16.33 -59.53
CA ASP A 49 -14.40 -16.67 -60.60
C ASP A 49 -14.01 -15.46 -61.48
N ASP A 50 -12.73 -15.50 -61.84
CA ASP A 50 -11.98 -14.71 -62.83
C ASP A 50 -11.46 -13.32 -62.42
N ALA A 51 -10.18 -13.17 -62.04
CA ALA A 51 -8.94 -13.29 -62.85
C ALA A 51 -8.78 -12.13 -63.85
N ASP A 52 -7.69 -11.36 -63.75
CA ASP A 52 -6.49 -11.68 -64.53
C ASP A 52 -5.26 -10.79 -64.21
N ALA A 53 -4.09 -11.41 -64.35
CA ALA A 53 -2.77 -10.96 -64.84
C ALA A 53 -2.19 -9.58 -64.41
N SER A 54 -1.06 -9.54 -63.69
CA SER A 54 0.37 -9.59 -64.15
C SER A 54 0.80 -8.32 -64.92
N ALA A 55 2.00 -7.75 -64.79
CA ALA A 55 3.29 -8.20 -64.32
C ALA A 55 4.17 -7.00 -63.88
N ASP A 56 5.19 -7.32 -63.09
CA ASP A 56 6.56 -6.77 -63.06
C ASP A 56 6.80 -5.26 -63.23
N ASP A 57 7.37 -4.65 -62.18
CA ASP A 57 8.57 -3.83 -62.34
C ASP A 57 9.39 -3.84 -61.03
N ASP A 58 10.58 -4.45 -61.13
CA ASP A 58 11.64 -4.48 -60.14
C ASP A 58 12.35 -3.11 -60.08
N GLU A 59 12.16 -2.35 -58.99
CA GLU A 59 13.12 -1.34 -58.56
C GLU A 59 13.45 -1.49 -57.07
N LYS A 60 14.60 -2.12 -56.81
CA LYS A 60 15.27 -2.13 -55.52
C LYS A 60 15.70 -0.70 -55.14
N SER A 61 14.94 -0.06 -54.26
CA SER A 61 15.43 1.07 -53.48
C SER A 61 15.82 0.60 -52.08
N ASP A 62 17.11 0.67 -51.80
CA ASP A 62 17.72 0.48 -50.48
C ASP A 62 17.38 1.70 -49.61
N ALA A 63 16.16 1.71 -49.08
CA ALA A 63 15.75 2.66 -48.07
C ALA A 63 16.01 2.03 -46.70
N SER A 64 17.14 2.41 -46.10
CA SER A 64 17.39 2.26 -44.67
C SER A 64 16.14 2.69 -43.91
N LYS A 65 15.37 1.72 -43.40
CA LYS A 65 14.25 1.96 -42.49
C LYS A 65 14.84 2.64 -41.27
N GLU A 66 14.76 3.98 -41.24
CA GLU A 66 14.75 4.73 -39.99
C GLU A 66 13.68 4.05 -39.13
N LYS A 67 14.13 3.29 -38.12
CA LYS A 67 13.25 2.81 -37.07
C LYS A 67 12.72 4.07 -36.39
N LYS A 68 11.57 4.58 -36.86
CA LYS A 68 10.81 5.62 -36.15
C LYS A 68 10.73 5.14 -34.72
N SER A 69 11.32 5.90 -33.80
CA SER A 69 11.27 5.59 -32.38
C SER A 69 9.81 5.32 -32.00
N PRO A 70 9.52 4.23 -31.30
CA PRO A 70 8.14 3.85 -30.99
C PRO A 70 7.44 5.03 -30.29
N ILE A 71 6.20 5.29 -30.70
CA ILE A 71 5.39 6.33 -30.04
C ILE A 71 5.17 5.89 -28.60
N LYS A 72 5.73 6.66 -27.67
CA LYS A 72 5.71 6.30 -26.26
C LYS A 72 4.29 6.39 -25.67
N ARG A 73 4.00 5.57 -24.66
CA ARG A 73 2.74 5.49 -23.94
C ARG A 73 2.78 6.31 -22.65
N LEU A 74 1.64 6.90 -22.30
CA LEU A 74 1.39 7.44 -20.96
C LEU A 74 0.73 6.34 -20.11
N ILE A 75 1.33 6.01 -18.97
CA ILE A 75 0.77 5.04 -18.03
C ILE A 75 0.03 5.79 -16.93
N GLU A 76 -1.24 5.46 -16.74
CA GLU A 76 -2.05 6.00 -15.64
C GLU A 76 -1.99 5.03 -14.46
N ILE A 77 -1.68 5.55 -13.27
CA ILE A 77 -1.66 4.76 -12.05
C ILE A 77 -2.47 5.51 -11.00
N ARG A 78 -3.61 4.94 -10.63
CA ARG A 78 -4.32 5.37 -9.43
C ARG A 78 -3.70 4.68 -8.23
N ILE A 79 -3.27 5.46 -7.25
CA ILE A 79 -2.88 4.93 -5.96
C ILE A 79 -4.16 4.64 -5.19
N ASP A 80 -4.45 3.35 -4.96
CA ASP A 80 -5.64 2.96 -4.19
C ASP A 80 -5.56 3.60 -2.79
N PRO A 81 -6.64 4.25 -2.30
CA PRO A 81 -6.70 4.77 -0.94
C PRO A 81 -6.37 3.72 0.12
N PHE A 82 -6.64 2.45 -0.19
CA PHE A 82 -6.34 1.29 0.63
C PHE A 82 -5.26 0.43 -0.02
N LEU A 83 -4.21 1.02 -0.63
CA LEU A 83 -2.99 0.27 -0.92
C LEU A 83 -2.63 -0.51 0.33
N VAL A 84 -2.96 -1.80 0.33
CA VAL A 84 -2.66 -2.64 1.46
C VAL A 84 -1.19 -2.87 1.26
N ALA A 85 -0.38 -2.24 2.09
CA ALA A 85 0.92 -2.79 2.33
C ALA A 85 0.65 -4.26 2.70
N ALA A 86 0.84 -5.24 1.80
CA ALA A 86 0.67 -6.65 2.15
C ALA A 86 1.57 -7.02 3.32
N ARG A 87 2.56 -6.15 3.59
CA ARG A 87 3.21 -6.05 4.89
C ARG A 87 2.17 -6.16 6.02
N GLN A 88 1.16 -5.27 6.15
CA GLN A 88 0.20 -5.06 7.26
C GLN A 88 -0.71 -6.24 7.62
N LEU A 89 -1.28 -6.91 6.63
CA LEU A 89 -2.13 -8.07 6.85
C LEU A 89 -1.34 -9.30 6.44
N ASN A 90 -0.88 -10.10 7.40
CA ASN A 90 -0.25 -11.41 7.19
C ASN A 90 -1.25 -12.46 6.67
N VAL A 91 -2.14 -12.04 5.77
CA VAL A 91 -3.18 -12.81 5.11
C VAL A 91 -2.87 -12.70 3.62
N PRO A 92 -2.69 -13.81 2.89
CA PRO A 92 -2.61 -13.75 1.44
C PRO A 92 -3.92 -13.16 0.94
N LEU A 93 -3.87 -11.89 0.50
CA LEU A 93 -5.05 -11.19 0.01
C LEU A 93 -5.34 -11.65 -1.43
N PRO A 94 -6.53 -12.19 -1.69
CA PRO A 94 -6.98 -12.42 -3.04
C PRO A 94 -7.29 -11.20 -3.85
N GLY A 95 -7.10 -11.38 -5.16
CA GLY A 95 -7.36 -10.36 -6.14
C GLY A 95 -6.32 -9.26 -6.05
N ARG A 96 -6.37 -8.37 -7.02
CA ARG A 96 -5.31 -7.42 -7.34
C ARG A 96 -5.35 -6.25 -6.34
N VAL A 97 -5.26 -6.53 -5.03
CA VAL A 97 -4.97 -5.51 -4.02
C VAL A 97 -3.49 -5.19 -4.20
N SER A 98 -3.21 -4.06 -4.85
CA SER A 98 -1.84 -3.63 -5.09
C SER A 98 -1.15 -3.38 -3.75
N THR A 99 0.02 -3.96 -3.57
CA THR A 99 0.86 -3.70 -2.41
C THR A 99 1.84 -2.57 -2.71
N THR A 100 2.43 -1.97 -1.67
CA THR A 100 3.56 -1.04 -1.87
C THR A 100 4.64 -1.71 -2.72
N GLN A 101 4.98 -2.98 -2.44
CA GLN A 101 5.99 -3.71 -3.22
C GLN A 101 5.59 -3.91 -4.67
N ASP A 102 4.33 -4.26 -4.96
CA ASP A 102 3.86 -4.41 -6.35
C ASP A 102 3.95 -3.09 -7.11
N LEU A 103 3.66 -1.97 -6.44
CA LEU A 103 3.81 -0.64 -7.01
C LEU A 103 5.28 -0.32 -7.31
N LEU A 104 6.19 -0.59 -6.37
CA LEU A 104 7.63 -0.40 -6.55
C LEU A 104 8.18 -1.26 -7.71
N ASP A 105 7.83 -2.53 -7.76
CA ASP A 105 8.20 -3.45 -8.84
C ASP A 105 7.65 -2.99 -10.20
N ARG A 106 6.45 -2.38 -10.18
CA ARG A 106 5.84 -1.79 -11.38
C ARG A 106 6.62 -0.56 -11.84
N PHE A 107 7.03 0.33 -10.93
CA PHE A 107 7.90 1.45 -11.28
C PHE A 107 9.20 0.97 -11.92
N ASP A 108 9.83 -0.06 -11.38
CA ASP A 108 11.07 -0.62 -11.92
C ASP A 108 10.89 -1.19 -13.33
N LYS A 109 9.84 -2.00 -13.56
CA LYS A 109 9.52 -2.53 -14.90
C LYS A 109 9.21 -1.42 -15.90
N LEU A 110 8.43 -0.42 -15.49
CA LEU A 110 8.10 0.72 -16.35
C LEU A 110 9.32 1.61 -16.64
N ALA A 111 10.30 1.66 -15.73
CA ALA A 111 11.55 2.38 -15.95
C ALA A 111 12.41 1.70 -17.04
N GLU A 112 12.34 0.38 -17.17
CA GLU A 112 13.06 -0.40 -18.19
C GLU A 112 12.34 -0.48 -19.55
N ASP A 113 11.02 -0.22 -19.61
CA ASP A 113 10.23 -0.31 -20.84
C ASP A 113 10.41 0.92 -21.76
N ASP A 114 11.13 0.78 -22.88
CA ASP A 114 11.40 1.85 -23.84
C ASP A 114 10.13 2.44 -24.49
N GLU A 115 9.01 1.72 -24.49
CA GLU A 115 7.73 2.22 -24.98
C GLU A 115 7.02 3.13 -23.98
N VAL A 116 7.50 3.25 -22.75
CA VAL A 116 6.90 4.12 -21.72
C VAL A 116 7.57 5.50 -21.76
N GLY A 117 6.75 6.55 -21.91
CA GLY A 117 7.22 7.94 -21.94
C GLY A 117 7.03 8.67 -20.63
N GLY A 118 6.04 8.25 -19.84
CA GLY A 118 5.81 8.81 -18.53
C GLY A 118 4.63 8.17 -17.80
N ILE A 119 4.46 8.60 -16.55
CA ILE A 119 3.40 8.17 -15.64
C ILE A 119 2.55 9.37 -15.25
N LEU A 120 1.23 9.20 -15.21
CA LEU A 120 0.28 10.09 -14.54
C LEU A 120 -0.25 9.39 -13.30
N LEU A 121 0.08 9.92 -12.12
CA LEU A 121 -0.37 9.44 -10.82
C LEU A 121 -1.68 10.14 -10.45
N ASP A 122 -2.74 9.37 -10.28
CA ASP A 122 -3.96 9.83 -9.62
C ASP A 122 -3.83 9.53 -8.11
N LEU A 123 -3.74 10.60 -7.32
CA LEU A 123 -3.45 10.56 -5.88
C LEU A 123 -4.69 10.87 -5.02
N ASP A 124 -5.88 10.56 -5.53
CA ASP A 124 -7.13 10.75 -4.80
C ASP A 124 -7.30 9.74 -3.64
N GLY A 125 -7.26 10.23 -2.40
CA GLY A 125 -7.59 9.47 -1.19
C GLY A 125 -6.47 8.63 -0.57
N VAL A 126 -5.20 8.91 -0.86
CA VAL A 126 -4.05 8.09 -0.43
C VAL A 126 -4.00 7.86 1.10
N GLY A 127 -4.15 6.61 1.54
CA GLY A 127 -4.07 6.18 2.95
C GLY A 127 -2.76 5.48 3.33
N LEU A 128 -1.61 6.03 2.92
CA LEU A 128 -0.29 5.40 3.12
C LEU A 128 0.43 5.87 4.38
N SER A 129 1.34 5.03 4.90
CA SER A 129 2.24 5.38 6.01
C SER A 129 3.46 6.19 5.53
N THR A 130 4.09 6.96 6.42
CA THR A 130 5.29 7.75 6.08
C THR A 130 6.40 6.92 5.43
N PRO A 131 6.76 5.72 5.94
CA PRO A 131 7.76 4.88 5.27
C PRO A 131 7.37 4.44 3.85
N ASP A 132 6.07 4.16 3.60
CA ASP A 132 5.59 3.80 2.27
C ASP A 132 5.69 4.99 1.30
N ILE A 133 5.38 6.20 1.79
CA ILE A 133 5.51 7.45 1.02
C ILE A 133 6.97 7.66 0.60
N GLU A 134 7.92 7.50 1.51
CA GLU A 134 9.34 7.62 1.18
C GLU A 134 9.82 6.57 0.17
N GLU A 135 9.36 5.32 0.29
CA GLU A 135 9.67 4.27 -0.69
C GLU A 135 9.14 4.64 -2.08
N ILE A 136 7.91 5.15 -2.16
CA ILE A 136 7.30 5.61 -3.41
C ILE A 136 8.04 6.82 -3.97
N GLN A 137 8.43 7.80 -3.14
CA GLN A 137 9.21 8.94 -3.59
C GLN A 137 10.57 8.52 -4.15
N ARG A 138 11.25 7.56 -3.52
CA ARG A 138 12.49 6.97 -4.05
C ARG A 138 12.26 6.28 -5.39
N ALA A 139 11.17 5.56 -5.55
CA ALA A 139 10.81 4.93 -6.82
C ALA A 139 10.49 5.97 -7.92
N ILE A 140 9.76 7.03 -7.59
CA ILE A 140 9.52 8.17 -8.49
C ILE A 140 10.85 8.80 -8.92
N ALA A 141 11.75 9.08 -7.97
CA ALA A 141 13.07 9.64 -8.27
C ALA A 141 13.90 8.71 -9.16
N LYS A 142 13.89 7.39 -8.91
CA LYS A 142 14.57 6.39 -9.74
C LYS A 142 13.98 6.33 -11.15
N PHE A 143 12.65 6.33 -11.27
CA PHE A 143 11.97 6.36 -12.56
C PHE A 143 12.31 7.63 -13.35
N ARG A 144 12.32 8.80 -12.71
CA ARG A 144 12.70 10.07 -13.34
C ARG A 144 14.14 10.08 -13.84
N LYS A 145 15.07 9.44 -13.12
CA LYS A 145 16.47 9.26 -13.58
C LYS A 145 16.61 8.46 -14.87
N SER A 146 15.60 7.67 -15.27
CA SER A 146 15.58 7.00 -16.58
C SER A 146 15.25 7.93 -17.76
N GLY A 147 15.03 9.23 -17.51
CA GLY A 147 14.67 10.22 -18.53
C GLY A 147 13.19 10.22 -18.89
N LYS A 148 12.34 9.56 -18.08
CA LYS A 148 10.89 9.50 -18.22
C LYS A 148 10.23 10.45 -17.22
N SER A 149 9.07 10.99 -17.57
CA SER A 149 8.36 11.98 -16.74
C SER A 149 7.33 11.34 -15.81
N VAL A 150 7.18 11.85 -14.60
CA VAL A 150 6.12 11.50 -13.66
C VAL A 150 5.31 12.74 -13.36
N ARG A 151 4.01 12.70 -13.57
CA ARG A 151 3.09 13.79 -13.25
C ARG A 151 2.07 13.29 -12.24
N SER A 152 1.49 14.19 -11.46
CA SER A 152 0.44 13.86 -10.52
C SER A 152 -0.81 14.70 -10.76
N PHE A 153 -1.94 14.14 -10.35
CA PHE A 153 -3.22 14.81 -10.32
C PHE A 153 -3.84 14.68 -8.93
N LEU A 154 -4.38 15.80 -8.43
CA LEU A 154 -4.99 15.93 -7.11
C LEU A 154 -6.44 16.42 -7.24
N ASN A 155 -7.42 15.59 -6.84
CA ASN A 155 -8.78 16.09 -6.58
C ASN A 155 -8.79 17.00 -5.36
N SER A 156 -8.10 16.57 -4.31
CA SER A 156 -7.73 17.30 -3.10
C SER A 156 -6.53 16.56 -2.51
N ALA A 157 -5.82 17.19 -1.58
CA ALA A 157 -4.65 16.57 -0.98
C ALA A 157 -4.58 16.82 0.52
N ASP A 158 -4.33 15.75 1.26
CA ASP A 158 -3.81 15.80 2.62
C ASP A 158 -2.27 15.83 2.58
N PRO A 159 -1.57 15.91 3.74
CA PRO A 159 -0.11 15.91 3.75
C PRO A 159 0.51 14.72 3.04
N ASN A 160 -0.07 13.52 3.21
CA ASN A 160 0.49 12.29 2.69
C ASN A 160 0.41 12.21 1.16
N GLY A 161 -0.76 12.49 0.59
CA GLY A 161 -0.95 12.56 -0.85
C GLY A 161 -0.12 13.67 -1.47
N TYR A 162 -0.01 14.82 -0.79
CA TYR A 162 0.79 15.94 -1.27
C TYR A 162 2.29 15.65 -1.27
N LEU A 163 2.82 14.94 -0.26
CA LEU A 163 4.23 14.57 -0.24
C LEU A 163 4.60 13.71 -1.45
N ILE A 164 3.76 12.74 -1.83
CA ILE A 164 3.99 11.95 -3.06
C ILE A 164 3.98 12.87 -4.29
N ALA A 165 2.99 13.77 -4.39
CA ALA A 165 2.87 14.72 -5.49
C ALA A 165 4.10 15.64 -5.61
N ALA A 166 4.65 16.12 -4.49
CA ALA A 166 5.83 16.97 -4.45
C ALA A 166 7.07 16.30 -5.08
N GLY A 167 7.15 14.96 -5.09
CA GLY A 167 8.23 14.22 -5.77
C GLY A 167 8.12 14.15 -7.30
N THR A 168 6.99 14.56 -7.88
CA THR A 168 6.69 14.49 -9.32
C THR A 168 7.16 15.72 -10.10
N ASP A 169 7.24 15.62 -11.44
CA ASP A 169 7.68 16.71 -12.31
C ASP A 169 6.64 17.82 -12.48
N GLU A 170 5.34 17.50 -12.41
CA GLU A 170 4.23 18.45 -12.60
C GLU A 170 3.02 17.97 -11.80
N ILE A 171 2.44 18.86 -10.99
CA ILE A 171 1.26 18.62 -10.16
C ILE A 171 0.08 19.39 -10.76
N ALA A 172 -0.95 18.67 -11.17
CA ALA A 172 -2.24 19.24 -11.52
C ALA A 172 -3.26 19.07 -10.39
N MET A 173 -4.18 20.02 -10.29
CA MET A 173 -5.22 20.01 -9.27
C MET A 173 -6.59 20.36 -9.86
N ALA A 174 -7.63 19.71 -9.34
CA ALA A 174 -9.01 20.01 -9.70
C ALA A 174 -9.41 21.45 -9.29
N PRO A 175 -10.22 22.18 -10.09
CA PRO A 175 -10.61 23.57 -9.80
C PRO A 175 -11.40 23.77 -8.50
N CYS A 176 -12.07 22.73 -7.99
CA CYS A 176 -12.87 22.78 -6.76
C CYS A 176 -12.19 22.04 -5.59
N GLY A 177 -10.92 21.67 -5.73
CA GLY A 177 -10.19 20.93 -4.71
C GLY A 177 -9.67 21.80 -3.56
N MET A 178 -8.99 21.16 -2.62
CA MET A 178 -8.24 21.84 -1.56
C MET A 178 -6.96 21.06 -1.22
N ILE A 179 -5.91 21.77 -0.82
CA ILE A 179 -4.70 21.17 -0.24
C ILE A 179 -4.68 21.52 1.25
N ALA A 180 -4.53 20.50 2.10
CA ALA A 180 -4.28 20.64 3.52
C ALA A 180 -2.84 20.23 3.83
N LEU A 181 -2.01 21.21 4.22
CA LEU A 181 -0.62 21.05 4.67
C LEU A 181 -0.43 21.67 6.06
N PRO A 182 -1.11 21.18 7.11
CA PRO A 182 -0.82 21.61 8.47
C PRO A 182 0.58 21.19 8.93
N GLY A 183 1.05 21.81 10.02
CA GLY A 183 2.20 21.34 10.76
C GLY A 183 1.95 19.99 11.46
N MET A 184 3.01 19.44 12.05
CA MET A 184 2.95 18.16 12.76
C MET A 184 2.68 18.37 14.25
N GLY A 185 2.01 17.40 14.86
CA GLY A 185 1.79 17.38 16.30
C GLY A 185 1.22 16.06 16.76
N ARG A 186 1.38 15.78 18.06
CA ARG A 186 0.75 14.64 18.73
C ARG A 186 -0.02 15.09 19.96
N VAL A 187 -1.12 14.40 20.22
CA VAL A 187 -1.98 14.66 21.38
C VAL A 187 -1.95 13.45 22.29
N PHE A 188 -1.56 13.68 23.55
CA PHE A 188 -1.49 12.65 24.58
C PHE A 188 -2.48 12.97 25.70
N PRO A 189 -3.44 12.08 26.00
CA PRO A 189 -4.39 12.30 27.09
C PRO A 189 -3.77 12.01 28.45
N PHE A 190 -3.87 12.96 29.38
CA PHE A 190 -3.49 12.80 30.79
C PHE A 190 -4.76 12.77 31.65
N MET A 191 -5.06 11.60 32.23
CA MET A 191 -6.38 11.26 32.75
C MET A 191 -6.40 11.02 34.26
N ARG A 192 -5.33 11.35 35.00
CA ARG A 192 -5.29 11.18 36.47
C ARG A 192 -6.49 11.77 37.20
N GLY A 193 -6.94 12.96 36.79
CA GLY A 193 -8.12 13.60 37.39
C GLY A 193 -9.38 12.76 37.26
N MET A 194 -9.62 12.17 36.09
CA MET A 194 -10.75 11.27 35.83
C MET A 194 -10.68 10.01 36.71
N TYR A 195 -9.50 9.39 36.80
CA TYR A 195 -9.31 8.19 37.62
C TYR A 195 -9.53 8.46 39.13
N GLN A 196 -9.05 9.60 39.62
CA GLN A 196 -9.26 10.03 41.01
C GLN A 196 -10.74 10.23 41.35
N MET A 197 -11.54 10.77 40.42
CA MET A 197 -12.99 10.91 40.61
C MET A 197 -13.70 9.55 40.77
N GLN A 198 -13.11 8.48 40.24
CA GLN A 198 -13.62 7.12 40.37
C GLN A 198 -12.99 6.35 41.54
N GLY A 199 -12.11 6.98 42.32
CA GLY A 199 -11.37 6.32 43.41
C GLY A 199 -10.34 5.30 42.91
N ILE A 200 -9.87 5.41 41.66
CA ILE A 200 -8.87 4.51 41.07
C ILE A 200 -7.48 5.10 41.29
N GLU A 201 -6.59 4.29 41.86
CA GLU A 201 -5.17 4.61 42.04
C GLU A 201 -4.30 3.66 41.21
N PHE A 202 -3.16 4.16 40.74
CA PHE A 202 -2.20 3.41 39.93
C PHE A 202 -0.84 3.39 40.63
N GLU A 203 -0.23 2.21 40.70
CA GLU A 203 1.17 2.04 41.05
C GLU A 203 1.94 1.74 39.77
N VAL A 204 2.80 2.68 39.36
CA VAL A 204 3.60 2.57 38.15
C VAL A 204 5.04 2.29 38.53
N ILE A 205 5.53 1.10 38.17
CA ILE A 205 6.94 0.72 38.34
C ILE A 205 7.60 0.84 36.97
N THR A 206 8.63 1.68 36.88
CA THR A 206 9.39 1.91 35.65
C THR A 206 10.86 2.12 35.96
N ALA A 207 11.72 1.86 34.98
CA ALA A 207 13.15 2.11 35.03
C ALA A 207 13.59 2.80 33.73
N GLY A 208 14.32 3.90 33.87
CA GLY A 208 14.77 4.74 32.76
C GLY A 208 13.98 6.04 32.66
N ALA A 209 14.70 7.15 32.41
CA ALA A 209 14.10 8.48 32.31
C ALA A 209 13.10 8.59 31.16
N PHE A 210 13.37 7.89 30.05
CA PHE A 210 12.55 7.88 28.83
C PHE A 210 11.51 6.75 28.76
N LYS A 211 11.19 6.12 29.91
CA LYS A 211 10.27 4.99 29.97
C LYS A 211 9.00 5.37 30.72
N TYR A 212 7.91 5.59 29.96
CA TYR A 212 6.64 6.12 30.48
C TYR A 212 5.45 5.15 30.38
N PRO A 213 5.52 3.93 30.96
CA PRO A 213 4.36 3.07 31.03
C PRO A 213 3.27 3.78 31.84
N GLY A 214 2.04 3.78 31.32
CA GLY A 214 0.92 4.44 32.00
C GLY A 214 1.07 5.96 32.13
N TYR A 215 1.73 6.65 31.19
CA TYR A 215 1.85 8.12 31.19
C TYR A 215 0.51 8.83 31.44
N ASN A 216 -0.58 8.26 30.90
CA ASN A 216 -1.94 8.77 31.03
C ASN A 216 -2.51 8.71 32.46
N THR A 217 -1.86 7.99 33.38
CA THR A 217 -2.21 7.96 34.81
C THR A 217 -1.65 9.16 35.59
N SER A 218 -0.84 10.01 34.92
CA SER A 218 -0.35 11.28 35.45
C SER A 218 -1.28 12.45 35.08
N ARG A 219 -1.13 13.59 35.78
CA ARG A 219 -1.86 14.82 35.47
C ARG A 219 -1.26 15.60 34.30
N GLU A 220 0.06 15.55 34.18
CA GLU A 220 0.85 16.31 33.22
C GLU A 220 1.99 15.44 32.69
N PRO A 221 2.51 15.71 31.49
CA PRO A 221 3.72 15.09 30.98
C PRO A 221 4.92 15.47 31.86
N ASN A 222 5.88 14.56 31.99
CA ASN A 222 7.17 14.90 32.58
C ASN A 222 8.08 15.54 31.52
N LYS A 223 9.19 16.16 31.97
CA LYS A 223 10.12 16.86 31.06
C LYS A 223 10.73 15.98 29.97
N TYR A 224 11.09 14.73 30.28
CA TYR A 224 11.71 13.82 29.32
C TYR A 224 10.70 13.40 28.25
N PHE A 225 9.42 13.26 28.65
CA PHE A 225 8.33 12.94 27.74
C PHE A 225 8.16 14.04 26.69
N ILE A 226 8.20 15.31 27.13
CA ILE A 226 8.17 16.44 26.21
C ILE A 226 9.39 16.45 25.31
N GLU A 227 10.60 16.35 25.89
CA GLU A 227 11.87 16.36 25.16
C GLU A 227 11.92 15.31 24.05
N GLU A 228 11.55 14.06 24.34
CA GLU A 228 11.56 12.97 23.34
C GLU A 228 10.58 13.22 22.21
N PHE A 229 9.33 13.61 22.52
CA PHE A 229 8.34 13.80 21.47
C PHE A 229 8.57 15.09 20.68
N GLU A 230 9.10 16.16 21.27
CA GLU A 230 9.53 17.36 20.55
C GLU A 230 10.66 17.01 19.58
N GLU A 231 11.71 16.30 20.01
CA GLU A 231 12.83 15.93 19.13
C GLU A 231 12.38 15.04 17.96
N ILE A 232 11.49 14.07 18.21
CA ILE A 232 10.91 13.23 17.15
C ILE A 232 10.05 14.08 16.20
N MET A 233 9.22 14.99 16.72
CA MET A 233 8.36 15.83 15.88
C MET A 233 9.16 16.82 15.04
N ASP A 234 10.20 17.44 15.61
CA ASP A 234 11.07 18.38 14.90
C ASP A 234 11.81 17.68 13.76
N SER A 235 12.36 16.48 14.01
CA SER A 235 13.02 15.68 12.96
C SER A 235 12.05 15.33 11.81
N LEU A 236 10.84 14.87 12.13
CA LEU A 236 9.85 14.53 11.10
C LEU A 236 9.36 15.77 10.36
N PHE A 237 9.24 16.90 11.05
CA PHE A 237 8.80 18.16 10.47
C PHE A 237 9.86 18.75 9.53
N ASP A 238 11.15 18.67 9.88
CA ASP A 238 12.23 19.12 9.02
C ASP A 238 12.31 18.28 7.73
N ASP A 239 12.15 16.95 7.82
CA ASP A 239 12.06 16.08 6.63
C ASP A 239 10.84 16.41 5.76
N TYR A 240 9.70 16.70 6.38
CA TYR A 240 8.48 17.13 5.70
C TYR A 240 8.67 18.45 4.94
N VAL A 241 9.24 19.46 5.60
CA VAL A 241 9.56 20.76 5.02
C VAL A 241 10.53 20.60 3.86
N LYS A 242 11.62 19.85 4.07
CA LYS A 242 12.66 19.64 3.07
C LYS A 242 12.11 18.96 1.83
N THR A 243 11.30 17.92 2.01
CA THR A 243 10.67 17.18 0.91
C THR A 243 9.80 18.09 0.03
N ILE A 244 8.99 18.96 0.64
CA ILE A 244 8.18 19.93 -0.10
C ILE A 244 9.06 21.00 -0.76
N ALA A 245 10.06 21.51 -0.03
CA ALA A 245 10.97 22.54 -0.54
C ALA A 245 11.73 22.05 -1.79
N ASP A 246 12.35 20.87 -1.72
CA ASP A 246 13.09 20.24 -2.81
C ASP A 246 12.17 19.96 -4.01
N GLY A 247 10.97 19.41 -3.74
CA GLY A 247 10.00 19.05 -4.77
C GLY A 247 9.41 20.25 -5.52
N ARG A 248 9.26 21.39 -4.84
CA ARG A 248 8.60 22.59 -5.38
C ARG A 248 9.56 23.73 -5.73
N GLY A 249 10.87 23.53 -5.53
CA GLY A 249 11.89 24.55 -5.77
C GLY A 249 11.71 25.80 -4.88
N LEU A 250 11.32 25.57 -3.62
CA LEU A 250 11.16 26.59 -2.58
C LEU A 250 12.31 26.50 -1.59
N THR A 251 12.54 27.56 -0.82
CA THR A 251 13.41 27.48 0.35
C THR A 251 12.66 26.86 1.54
N GLU A 252 13.36 26.16 2.44
CA GLU A 252 12.74 25.61 3.66
C GLU A 252 12.02 26.69 4.49
N ALA A 253 12.57 27.91 4.54
CA ALA A 253 11.96 29.04 5.26
C ALA A 253 10.64 29.51 4.61
N GLU A 254 10.54 29.51 3.29
CA GLU A 254 9.28 29.79 2.58
C GLU A 254 8.28 28.67 2.81
N THR A 255 8.74 27.42 2.73
CA THR A 255 7.90 26.23 2.97
C THR A 255 7.32 26.22 4.38
N LYS A 256 8.12 26.54 5.42
CA LYS A 256 7.62 26.66 6.81
C LYS A 256 6.50 27.72 6.91
N LYS A 257 6.68 28.90 6.32
CA LYS A 257 5.64 29.95 6.27
C LYS A 257 4.38 29.54 5.52
N ILE A 258 4.52 28.71 4.49
CA ILE A 258 3.36 28.13 3.79
C ILE A 258 2.65 27.17 4.74
N ILE A 259 3.35 26.22 5.35
CA ILE A 259 2.74 25.23 6.26
C ILE A 259 1.98 25.90 7.42
N ASP A 260 2.45 27.05 7.92
CA ASP A 260 1.75 27.85 8.94
C ASP A 260 0.34 28.32 8.53
N LEU A 261 0.03 28.35 7.22
CA LEU A 261 -1.30 28.70 6.69
C LEU A 261 -2.25 27.50 6.60
N ALA A 262 -1.72 26.28 6.63
CA ALA A 262 -2.40 24.99 6.63
C ALA A 262 -3.31 24.63 5.43
N LEU A 263 -4.11 25.55 4.88
CA LEU A 263 -5.14 25.25 3.87
C LEU A 263 -5.02 26.14 2.63
N PHE A 264 -5.13 25.52 1.45
CA PHE A 264 -5.00 26.21 0.16
C PHE A 264 -6.10 25.82 -0.82
N GLN A 265 -6.78 26.84 -1.34
CA GLN A 265 -7.62 26.72 -2.54
C GLN A 265 -6.72 26.61 -3.79
N PRO A 266 -7.20 26.08 -4.92
CA PRO A 266 -6.35 25.77 -6.08
C PRO A 266 -5.58 26.98 -6.63
N GLU A 267 -6.22 28.15 -6.71
CA GLU A 267 -5.55 29.37 -7.19
C GLU A 267 -4.46 29.86 -6.22
N ASP A 268 -4.70 29.78 -4.91
CA ASP A 268 -3.68 30.15 -3.91
C ASP A 268 -2.53 29.13 -3.91
N ALA A 269 -2.84 27.84 -4.01
CA ALA A 269 -1.85 26.77 -4.16
C ALA A 269 -0.96 27.03 -5.38
N LYS A 270 -1.54 27.41 -6.53
CA LYS A 270 -0.79 27.71 -7.74
C LYS A 270 0.08 28.96 -7.58
N ASN A 271 -0.45 30.03 -7.01
CA ASN A 271 0.30 31.27 -6.76
C ASN A 271 1.49 31.05 -5.81
N ARG A 272 1.38 30.09 -4.89
CA ARG A 272 2.44 29.68 -3.95
C ARG A 272 3.35 28.59 -4.49
N LYS A 273 3.19 28.20 -5.77
CA LYS A 273 3.94 27.12 -6.43
C LYS A 273 3.71 25.74 -5.82
N LEU A 274 2.64 25.53 -5.05
CA LEU A 274 2.27 24.21 -4.53
C LEU A 274 1.70 23.29 -5.62
N VAL A 275 1.11 23.86 -6.66
CA VAL A 275 0.65 23.15 -7.85
C VAL A 275 1.04 23.91 -9.11
N ASP A 276 1.11 23.22 -10.23
CA ASP A 276 1.53 23.77 -11.52
C ASP A 276 0.33 24.11 -12.40
N VAL A 277 -0.68 23.24 -12.39
CA VAL A 277 -1.83 23.32 -13.31
C VAL A 277 -3.14 23.18 -12.54
N ILE A 278 -4.13 23.99 -12.91
CA ILE A 278 -5.52 23.82 -12.47
C ILE A 278 -6.31 23.33 -13.68
N ALA A 279 -6.88 22.14 -13.59
CA ALA A 279 -7.64 21.49 -14.67
C ALA A 279 -8.43 20.30 -14.13
N TYR A 280 -9.44 19.85 -14.87
CA TYR A 280 -10.05 18.54 -14.62
C TYR A 280 -9.13 17.42 -15.12
N TYR A 281 -9.27 16.22 -14.55
CA TYR A 281 -8.39 15.07 -14.84
C TYR A 281 -8.29 14.78 -16.34
N ASP A 282 -9.44 14.64 -17.01
CA ASP A 282 -9.49 14.32 -18.44
C ASP A 282 -8.86 15.42 -19.30
N ASP A 283 -9.13 16.69 -19.00
CA ASP A 283 -8.52 17.81 -19.71
C ASP A 283 -7.00 17.82 -19.55
N TYR A 284 -6.51 17.57 -18.33
CA TYR A 284 -5.08 17.52 -18.05
C TYR A 284 -4.40 16.33 -18.74
N ARG A 285 -5.02 15.15 -18.67
CA ARG A 285 -4.59 13.93 -19.35
C ARG A 285 -4.48 14.15 -20.85
N GLU A 286 -5.49 14.73 -21.49
CA GLU A 286 -5.47 15.06 -22.92
C GLU A 286 -4.39 16.11 -23.26
N ARG A 287 -4.15 17.09 -22.38
CA ARG A 287 -3.04 18.05 -22.56
C ARG A 287 -1.68 17.34 -22.57
N ILE A 288 -1.45 16.37 -21.68
CA ILE A 288 -0.20 15.59 -21.65
C ILE A 288 -0.04 14.78 -22.94
N LEU A 289 -1.07 14.02 -23.32
CA LEU A 289 -1.04 13.19 -24.54
C LEU A 289 -0.70 14.03 -25.78
N ARG A 290 -1.29 15.22 -25.91
CA ARG A 290 -1.02 16.14 -27.02
C ARG A 290 0.36 16.78 -26.94
N ARG A 291 0.76 17.29 -25.77
CA ARG A 291 2.04 17.99 -25.57
C ARG A 291 3.23 17.07 -25.84
N GLU A 292 3.17 15.83 -25.32
CA GLU A 292 4.27 14.86 -25.39
C GLU A 292 4.16 13.91 -26.59
N LYS A 293 3.07 14.00 -27.38
CA LYS A 293 2.73 13.07 -28.47
C LYS A 293 2.68 11.61 -28.01
N PHE A 294 2.24 11.38 -26.77
CA PHE A 294 2.07 10.04 -26.23
C PHE A 294 0.78 9.40 -26.74
N LYS A 295 0.79 8.06 -26.81
CA LYS A 295 -0.44 7.27 -26.95
C LYS A 295 -1.04 7.00 -25.58
N LYS A 296 -2.37 6.93 -25.54
CA LYS A 296 -3.07 6.34 -24.40
C LYS A 296 -2.64 4.88 -24.27
N SER A 297 -2.36 4.44 -23.06
CA SER A 297 -2.19 3.01 -22.77
C SER A 297 -3.56 2.33 -22.81
N ASP A 298 -3.66 1.18 -23.49
CA ASP A 298 -4.84 0.29 -23.41
C ASP A 298 -4.97 -0.35 -22.02
N ASP A 299 -3.85 -0.40 -21.28
CA ASP A 299 -3.81 -0.75 -19.87
C ASP A 299 -4.09 0.53 -19.09
N ASP A 300 -5.37 0.74 -18.77
CA ASP A 300 -5.91 1.89 -18.02
C ASP A 300 -5.46 1.94 -16.55
N GLY A 301 -4.43 1.17 -16.18
CA GLY A 301 -4.01 0.97 -14.79
C GLY A 301 -5.10 0.36 -13.89
N SER A 302 -6.30 0.15 -14.43
CA SER A 302 -7.50 -0.35 -13.78
C SER A 302 -7.74 -1.83 -14.07
N ALA A 303 -6.81 -2.50 -14.75
CA ALA A 303 -6.80 -3.95 -14.86
C ALA A 303 -6.72 -4.68 -13.49
N LEU A 304 -6.87 -4.01 -12.35
CA LEU A 304 -7.35 -4.64 -11.13
C LEU A 304 -8.81 -5.09 -11.36
N ALA A 305 -8.97 -6.36 -11.74
CA ALA A 305 -10.26 -7.01 -11.93
C ALA A 305 -11.24 -6.55 -10.84
N ARG A 306 -12.38 -5.98 -11.25
CA ARG A 306 -13.52 -5.70 -10.36
C ARG A 306 -13.85 -6.97 -9.58
N ILE A 307 -13.47 -7.01 -8.31
CA ILE A 307 -13.85 -8.10 -7.41
C ILE A 307 -15.26 -7.80 -6.94
N THR A 308 -16.24 -8.40 -7.59
CA THR A 308 -17.67 -8.21 -7.28
C THR A 308 -18.13 -9.03 -6.08
N SER A 309 -17.37 -10.02 -5.61
CA SER A 309 -17.76 -10.86 -4.46
C SER A 309 -16.57 -11.52 -3.72
N ILE A 310 -16.78 -11.86 -2.44
CA ILE A 310 -15.84 -12.61 -1.57
C ILE A 310 -15.56 -14.04 -2.12
N GLN A 311 -16.43 -14.58 -2.97
CA GLN A 311 -16.25 -15.91 -3.55
C GLN A 311 -15.36 -15.88 -4.80
N ASP A 312 -15.47 -14.85 -5.63
CA ASP A 312 -14.57 -14.62 -6.76
C ASP A 312 -13.14 -14.36 -6.28
N LEU A 313 -13.05 -13.58 -5.21
CA LEU A 313 -11.88 -13.32 -4.40
C LEU A 313 -11.18 -14.65 -4.00
N LEU A 314 -11.83 -15.53 -3.22
CA LEU A 314 -11.24 -16.80 -2.77
C LEU A 314 -10.79 -17.74 -3.92
N THR A 315 -11.54 -17.73 -5.01
CA THR A 315 -11.24 -18.55 -6.19
C THR A 315 -10.00 -18.02 -6.93
N GLN A 316 -9.82 -16.70 -6.99
CA GLN A 316 -8.63 -16.06 -7.54
C GLN A 316 -7.38 -16.27 -6.66
N ILE A 317 -7.47 -16.27 -5.31
CA ILE A 317 -6.31 -16.66 -4.44
C ILE A 317 -5.78 -17.98 -4.93
N THR A 318 -6.69 -18.96 -5.01
CA THR A 318 -6.32 -20.36 -5.15
C THR A 318 -5.66 -20.58 -6.50
N LYS A 319 -6.09 -19.85 -7.54
CA LYS A 319 -5.55 -19.92 -8.90
C LYS A 319 -4.20 -19.20 -9.03
N GLU A 320 -4.05 -18.01 -8.45
CA GLU A 320 -2.80 -17.23 -8.44
C GLU A 320 -1.72 -17.90 -7.60
N MET A 321 -2.08 -18.40 -6.40
CA MET A 321 -1.17 -19.17 -5.56
C MET A 321 -0.65 -20.43 -6.26
N LYS A 322 -1.50 -21.13 -7.00
CA LYS A 322 -1.11 -22.33 -7.76
C LYS A 322 -0.14 -21.98 -8.89
N LYS A 323 -0.40 -20.88 -9.61
CA LYS A 323 0.50 -20.36 -10.66
C LYS A 323 1.85 -19.89 -10.10
N ALA A 324 1.84 -19.19 -8.96
CA ALA A 324 3.07 -18.77 -8.28
C ALA A 324 3.85 -19.99 -7.75
N GLN A 325 3.17 -21.00 -7.20
CA GLN A 325 3.80 -22.26 -6.80
C GLN A 325 4.43 -23.01 -7.97
N ASP A 326 3.78 -23.01 -9.14
CA ASP A 326 4.32 -23.68 -10.34
C ASP A 326 5.44 -22.88 -10.99
N LYS A 327 5.42 -21.54 -10.94
CA LYS A 327 6.48 -20.66 -11.45
C LYS A 327 7.74 -20.66 -10.54
N TYR A 328 7.56 -20.94 -9.25
CA TYR A 328 8.63 -21.04 -8.25
C TYR A 328 8.94 -22.50 -7.83
N LYS A 329 8.80 -23.46 -8.75
CA LYS A 329 9.43 -24.80 -8.65
C LYS A 329 10.94 -24.75 -8.91
N GLU A 330 11.62 -23.67 -8.51
CA GLU A 330 13.07 -23.59 -8.62
C GLU A 330 13.75 -24.27 -7.42
N VAL A 331 14.58 -25.26 -7.74
CA VAL A 331 15.46 -25.97 -6.83
C VAL A 331 16.70 -25.10 -6.63
N GLY A 332 16.71 -24.26 -5.60
CA GLY A 332 17.83 -23.36 -5.32
C GLY A 332 17.86 -22.82 -3.90
N PRO A 333 18.94 -22.11 -3.51
CA PRO A 333 19.02 -21.38 -2.25
C PRO A 333 17.89 -20.34 -2.12
N LYS A 334 17.26 -20.26 -0.95
CA LYS A 334 16.15 -19.34 -0.65
C LYS A 334 16.50 -18.40 0.51
N ILE A 335 15.89 -17.21 0.51
CA ILE A 335 15.90 -16.28 1.64
C ILE A 335 14.48 -16.27 2.21
N ALA A 336 14.33 -16.49 3.51
CA ALA A 336 13.03 -16.40 4.17
C ALA A 336 12.74 -14.95 4.57
N ILE A 337 11.53 -14.47 4.29
CA ILE A 337 11.05 -13.18 4.80
C ILE A 337 10.10 -13.50 5.95
N LEU A 338 10.42 -13.02 7.15
CA LEU A 338 9.67 -13.27 8.36
C LEU A 338 9.16 -11.95 8.94
N HIS A 339 7.84 -11.79 9.00
CA HIS A 339 7.22 -10.57 9.52
C HIS A 339 6.92 -10.69 11.02
N ALA A 340 7.39 -9.71 11.78
CA ALA A 340 7.14 -9.51 13.19
C ALA A 340 6.36 -8.20 13.37
N ARG A 341 5.02 -8.28 13.29
CA ARG A 341 4.14 -7.11 13.44
C ARG A 341 3.31 -7.13 14.73
N GLY A 342 3.27 -5.96 15.34
CA GLY A 342 2.36 -5.63 16.43
C GLY A 342 2.99 -5.90 17.79
N PRO A 343 2.21 -5.75 18.86
CA PRO A 343 2.73 -5.99 20.20
C PRO A 343 3.13 -7.45 20.37
N ILE A 344 4.22 -7.66 21.09
CA ILE A 344 4.65 -8.99 21.55
C ILE A 344 3.80 -9.36 22.75
N VAL A 345 3.03 -10.45 22.63
CA VAL A 345 2.01 -10.81 23.61
C VAL A 345 2.28 -12.19 24.20
N ASP A 346 2.00 -12.32 25.51
CA ASP A 346 1.98 -13.61 26.20
C ASP A 346 0.58 -14.24 26.07
N MET A 347 0.24 -14.61 24.84
CA MET A 347 -1.00 -15.32 24.54
C MET A 347 -0.84 -16.22 23.32
N ASN A 348 -1.53 -17.36 23.32
CA ASN A 348 -1.59 -18.29 22.20
C ASN A 348 -3.03 -18.43 21.67
N LEU A 349 -3.40 -17.61 20.70
CA LEU A 349 -4.71 -17.57 20.03
C LEU A 349 -4.87 -18.55 18.85
N GLY A 350 -3.91 -19.47 18.61
CA GLY A 350 -3.92 -20.31 17.41
C GLY A 350 -3.62 -19.52 16.13
N SER A 351 -3.27 -20.21 15.03
CA SER A 351 -2.65 -19.55 13.85
C SER A 351 -3.60 -18.70 12.99
N GLY A 352 -4.86 -18.52 13.38
CA GLY A 352 -5.90 -17.88 12.55
C GLY A 352 -6.21 -16.42 12.87
N LEU A 353 -5.92 -15.94 14.09
CA LEU A 353 -6.18 -14.55 14.51
C LEU A 353 -4.88 -13.70 14.66
N SER A 354 -3.76 -14.20 14.13
CA SER A 354 -2.38 -13.78 14.45
C SER A 354 -1.81 -12.65 13.58
N SER A 355 -2.55 -12.05 12.64
CA SER A 355 -1.92 -11.17 11.64
C SER A 355 -1.39 -9.84 12.19
N SER A 356 -1.82 -9.44 13.39
CA SER A 356 -1.47 -8.16 14.03
C SER A 356 -0.80 -8.29 15.40
N LEU A 357 -0.40 -9.50 15.79
CA LEU A 357 0.22 -9.80 17.08
C LEU A 357 1.47 -10.65 16.89
N ILE A 358 2.52 -10.37 17.64
CA ILE A 358 3.70 -11.23 17.68
C ILE A 358 3.51 -12.24 18.80
N MET A 359 3.23 -13.48 18.40
CA MET A 359 3.03 -14.60 19.32
C MET A 359 4.28 -15.48 19.33
N ARG A 360 4.87 -15.69 20.51
CA ARG A 360 6.12 -16.45 20.67
C ARG A 360 6.04 -17.84 20.04
N ASP A 361 5.01 -18.63 20.34
CA ASP A 361 4.93 -20.02 19.87
C ASP A 361 4.90 -20.12 18.34
N ALA A 362 4.12 -19.25 17.70
CA ALA A 362 4.07 -19.18 16.23
C ALA A 362 5.43 -18.77 15.67
N MET A 363 6.04 -17.70 16.20
CA MET A 363 7.31 -17.17 15.76
C MET A 363 8.45 -18.19 15.91
N VAL A 364 8.59 -18.80 17.10
CA VAL A 364 9.61 -19.80 17.39
C VAL A 364 9.41 -21.05 16.53
N LYS A 365 8.17 -21.50 16.30
CA LYS A 365 7.88 -22.63 15.41
C LYS A 365 8.33 -22.32 13.98
N THR A 366 8.00 -21.13 13.44
CA THR A 366 8.44 -20.74 12.10
C THR A 366 9.96 -20.64 12.00
N LEU A 367 10.63 -20.08 13.01
CA LEU A 367 12.10 -20.05 13.08
C LEU A 367 12.70 -21.46 13.10
N GLU A 368 12.07 -22.41 13.79
CA GLU A 368 12.46 -23.83 13.79
C GLU A 368 12.26 -24.52 12.43
N GLU A 369 11.18 -24.22 11.72
CA GLU A 369 10.95 -24.70 10.36
C GLU A 369 12.00 -24.13 9.39
N ILE A 370 12.26 -22.82 9.49
CA ILE A 370 13.33 -22.14 8.77
C ILE A 370 14.66 -22.82 9.04
N ARG A 371 14.98 -23.08 10.32
CA ARG A 371 16.22 -23.75 10.75
C ARG A 371 16.40 -25.10 10.08
N LYS A 372 15.36 -25.94 10.07
CA LYS A 372 15.38 -27.31 9.51
C LYS A 372 15.45 -27.33 7.99
N ASN A 373 14.98 -26.29 7.30
CA ASN A 373 14.96 -26.23 5.85
C ASN A 373 16.35 -25.91 5.26
N LYS A 374 17.03 -26.89 4.66
CA LYS A 374 18.38 -26.73 4.07
C LYS A 374 18.43 -25.82 2.84
N THR A 375 17.30 -25.56 2.18
CA THR A 375 17.26 -24.65 1.03
C THR A 375 17.33 -23.18 1.48
N ILE A 376 16.88 -22.86 2.69
CA ILE A 376 16.91 -21.49 3.22
C ILE A 376 18.31 -21.17 3.74
N ARG A 377 18.96 -20.15 3.17
CA ARG A 377 20.33 -19.72 3.54
C ARG A 377 20.37 -18.49 4.45
N ALA A 378 19.35 -17.64 4.39
CA ALA A 378 19.27 -16.43 5.20
C ALA A 378 17.82 -16.10 5.56
N VAL A 379 17.65 -15.20 6.51
CA VAL A 379 16.36 -14.66 6.96
C VAL A 379 16.40 -13.14 6.93
N VAL A 380 15.39 -12.53 6.33
CA VAL A 380 15.06 -11.12 6.51
C VAL A 380 13.95 -11.04 7.54
N LEU A 381 14.25 -10.47 8.70
CA LEU A 381 13.30 -10.24 9.78
C LEU A 381 12.74 -8.83 9.62
N HIS A 382 11.49 -8.73 9.18
CA HIS A 382 10.78 -7.48 8.99
C HIS A 382 10.06 -7.09 10.29
N ILE A 383 10.49 -6.00 10.92
CA ILE A 383 10.04 -5.59 12.26
C ILE A 383 9.17 -4.33 12.15
N ASP A 384 7.98 -4.45 12.74
CA ASP A 384 6.99 -3.38 12.86
C ASP A 384 6.27 -3.55 14.21
N SER A 385 6.95 -3.21 15.30
CA SER A 385 6.51 -3.56 16.66
C SER A 385 6.87 -2.51 17.70
N PRO A 386 5.93 -2.13 18.59
CA PRO A 386 6.20 -1.30 19.77
C PRO A 386 6.86 -2.07 20.92
N GLY A 387 7.20 -3.35 20.71
CA GLY A 387 7.66 -4.27 21.75
C GLY A 387 6.48 -4.93 22.47
N GLY A 388 6.65 -5.27 23.75
CA GLY A 388 5.61 -5.94 24.55
C GLY A 388 6.20 -6.83 25.64
N ALA A 389 5.67 -8.04 25.77
CA ALA A 389 6.03 -8.99 26.81
C ALA A 389 7.53 -9.38 26.75
N PRO A 390 8.33 -9.04 27.80
CA PRO A 390 9.78 -9.22 27.76
C PRO A 390 10.22 -10.68 27.73
N VAL A 391 9.50 -11.57 28.44
CA VAL A 391 9.79 -13.02 28.45
C VAL A 391 9.59 -13.61 27.05
N GLU A 392 8.53 -13.19 26.36
CA GLU A 392 8.21 -13.65 25.02
C GLU A 392 9.24 -13.14 24.00
N ALA A 393 9.63 -11.87 24.13
CA ALA A 393 10.69 -11.26 23.32
C ALA A 393 12.04 -11.97 23.50
N GLU A 394 12.44 -12.30 24.73
CA GLU A 394 13.70 -13.00 25.02
C GLU A 394 13.73 -14.40 24.37
N ARG A 395 12.61 -15.11 24.40
CA ARG A 395 12.51 -16.45 23.77
C ARG A 395 12.56 -16.37 22.25
N ILE A 396 11.95 -15.36 21.64
CA ILE A 396 12.06 -15.08 20.21
C ILE A 396 13.51 -14.71 19.85
N SER A 397 14.13 -13.79 20.60
CA SER A 397 15.53 -13.37 20.43
C SER A 397 16.49 -14.55 20.50
N THR A 398 16.32 -15.43 21.49
CA THR A 398 17.11 -16.66 21.63
C THR A 398 16.98 -17.57 20.39
N ALA A 399 15.77 -17.74 19.86
CA ALA A 399 15.53 -18.55 18.66
C ALA A 399 16.19 -17.93 17.41
N ILE A 400 16.09 -16.60 17.24
CA ILE A 400 16.75 -15.86 16.17
C ILE A 400 18.27 -16.02 16.25
N ASN A 401 18.86 -15.80 17.42
CA ASN A 401 20.30 -15.95 17.64
C ASN A 401 20.78 -17.39 17.38
N GLY A 402 19.92 -18.38 17.64
CA GLY A 402 20.16 -19.77 17.30
C GLY A 402 20.38 -20.03 15.80
N LEU A 403 19.71 -19.28 14.91
CA LEU A 403 19.88 -19.42 13.45
C LEU A 403 21.30 -19.07 13.00
N LYS A 404 21.84 -17.96 13.50
CA LYS A 404 23.18 -17.49 13.17
C LYS A 404 24.25 -18.37 13.82
N ALA A 405 24.17 -18.54 15.15
CA ALA A 405 25.22 -19.17 15.93
C ALA A 405 25.37 -20.68 15.67
N LYS A 406 24.26 -21.39 15.46
CA LYS A 406 24.28 -22.86 15.36
C LYS A 406 24.09 -23.38 13.94
N HIS A 407 23.55 -22.57 13.03
CA HIS A 407 23.11 -23.03 11.72
C HIS A 407 23.66 -22.23 10.54
N ARG A 408 24.53 -21.23 10.81
CA ARG A 408 25.16 -20.36 9.79
C ARG A 408 24.14 -19.73 8.84
N LYS A 409 22.93 -19.45 9.33
CA LYS A 409 21.91 -18.70 8.61
C LYS A 409 21.97 -17.26 9.06
N GLU A 410 22.32 -16.37 8.16
CA GLU A 410 22.36 -14.95 8.45
C GLU A 410 20.94 -14.43 8.68
N VAL A 411 20.80 -13.50 9.64
CA VAL A 411 19.55 -12.82 9.93
C VAL A 411 19.81 -11.33 9.77
N VAL A 412 19.08 -10.70 8.87
CA VAL A 412 19.09 -9.26 8.63
C VAL A 412 17.77 -8.69 9.11
N ALA A 413 17.82 -7.71 10.01
CA ALA A 413 16.63 -7.00 10.46
C ALA A 413 16.34 -5.81 9.55
N VAL A 414 15.08 -5.66 9.14
CA VAL A 414 14.57 -4.49 8.43
C VAL A 414 13.49 -3.89 9.32
N ILE A 415 13.74 -2.69 9.83
CA ILE A 415 12.83 -1.97 10.72
C ILE A 415 12.13 -0.90 9.90
N ASN A 416 10.81 -0.99 9.80
CA ASN A 416 10.01 -0.02 9.04
C ASN A 416 9.37 1.03 9.93
N ASN A 417 8.79 0.57 11.03
CA ASN A 417 8.10 1.39 12.01
C ASN A 417 8.20 0.69 13.37
N LEU A 418 7.89 1.40 14.45
CA LEU A 418 7.94 0.88 15.82
C LEU A 418 6.62 1.05 16.57
N GLY A 419 5.51 1.12 15.83
CA GLY A 419 4.16 1.31 16.39
C GLY A 419 3.80 2.79 16.54
#